data_AF-A0AB33KAF5-F1
#
_entry.id   AF-A0AB33KAF5-F1
#
_cell.length_a   1.000
_cell.length_b   1.000
_cell.length_c   1.000
_cell.angle_alpha   90.00
_cell.angle_beta   90.00
_cell.angle_gamma   90.00
#
_symmetry.space_group_name_H-M   'P 1'
#
loop_
_entity.id
_entity.type
_entity.pdbx_description
1 polymer ?
#
loop_
_entity_poly.entity_id
_entity_poly.type
_entity_poly.pdbx_seq_one_letter_code
_entity_poly.pdbx_strand_id
1 'polypeptide(L)'
;MLTTGEQHPWAAHELSFGEAAYWAQHDAGDDVFFADASFAEKAGSRPVVVVAVNDADRTAAARTLPVARDRAAALLIVCGDPQTINSALGAGV
;
A
#
# COMPACT_ATOMS: atom_id res chain seq x y z
N MET A 1 1.50 -3.81 3.45
CA MET A 1 0.32 -3.88 2.60
C MET A 1 -0.33 -2.51 2.55
N LEU A 2 -0.64 -2.02 1.36
CA LEU A 2 -1.33 -0.75 1.12
C LEU A 2 -2.76 -1.03 0.63
N THR A 3 -3.72 -0.23 1.08
CA THR A 3 -5.10 -0.21 0.56
C THR A 3 -5.37 1.15 -0.06
N THR A 4 -5.98 1.21 -1.24
CA THR A 4 -6.28 2.49 -1.92
C THR A 4 -7.65 3.08 -1.54
N GLY A 5 -8.53 2.26 -0.97
CA GLY A 5 -9.85 2.63 -0.44
C GLY A 5 -9.88 2.58 1.08
N GLU A 6 -10.87 1.88 1.64
CA GLU A 6 -10.94 1.74 3.10
C GLU A 6 -9.68 1.08 3.67
N GLN A 7 -9.17 1.69 4.74
CA GLN A 7 -8.03 1.18 5.48
C GLN A 7 -8.35 -0.19 6.10
N HIS A 8 -7.35 -1.07 6.10
CA HIS A 8 -7.51 -2.39 6.70
C HIS A 8 -7.88 -2.30 8.21
N PRO A 9 -8.87 -3.06 8.71
CA PRO A 9 -9.35 -2.96 10.10
C PRO A 9 -8.26 -3.17 11.16
N TRP A 10 -7.25 -3.98 10.86
CA TRP A 10 -6.08 -4.16 11.73
C TRP A 10 -5.33 -2.83 11.96
N ALA A 11 -5.07 -2.06 10.91
CA ALA A 11 -4.40 -0.77 11.04
C ALA A 11 -5.24 0.23 11.83
N ALA A 12 -6.55 0.26 11.59
CA ALA A 12 -7.47 1.12 12.34
C ALA A 12 -7.46 0.79 13.85
N HIS A 13 -7.40 -0.50 14.20
CA HIS A 13 -7.28 -0.95 15.59
C HIS A 13 -5.93 -0.53 16.18
N GLU A 14 -4.82 -0.85 15.51
CA GLU A 14 -3.47 -0.57 16.03
C GLU A 14 -3.20 0.94 16.18
N LEU A 15 -3.67 1.76 15.23
CA LEU A 15 -3.57 3.22 15.31
C LEU A 15 -4.31 3.80 16.52
N SER A 16 -5.33 3.11 17.04
CA SER A 16 -6.04 3.55 18.26
C SER A 16 -5.15 3.57 19.51
N PHE A 17 -4.03 2.84 19.49
CA PHE A 17 -3.01 2.85 20.55
C PHE A 17 -1.91 3.91 20.35
N GLY A 18 -1.94 4.64 19.23
CA GLY A 18 -1.07 5.79 18.98
C GLY A 18 -0.24 5.68 17.70
N GLU A 19 -0.24 6.75 16.90
CA GLU A 19 0.42 6.78 15.59
C GLU A 19 1.94 6.53 15.69
N ALA A 20 2.64 7.16 16.64
CA ALA A 20 4.09 7.01 16.76
C ALA A 20 4.50 5.55 17.05
N ALA A 21 3.79 4.89 17.98
CA ALA A 21 4.04 3.48 18.29
C ALA A 21 3.72 2.59 17.09
N TYR A 22 2.66 2.90 16.34
CA TYR A 22 2.31 2.16 15.14
C TYR A 22 3.38 2.26 14.06
N TRP A 23 3.85 3.46 13.74
CA TRP A 23 4.90 3.63 12.72
C TRP A 23 6.26 3.07 13.16
N ALA A 24 6.54 2.96 14.46
CA ALA A 24 7.71 2.23 14.92
C ALA A 24 7.66 0.73 14.55
N GLN A 25 6.48 0.12 14.43
CA GLN A 25 6.33 -1.26 13.93
C GLN A 25 6.75 -1.37 12.46
N HIS A 26 6.44 -0.36 11.65
CA HIS A 26 6.90 -0.29 10.26
C HIS A 26 8.43 -0.29 10.18
N ASP A 27 9.07 0.53 11.02
CA ASP A 27 10.53 0.69 11.05
C ASP A 27 11.24 -0.54 11.61
N ALA A 28 10.66 -1.21 12.61
CA ALA A 28 11.14 -2.48 13.13
C ALA A 28 11.11 -3.56 12.04
N GLY A 29 10.02 -3.59 11.26
CA GLY A 29 9.93 -4.42 10.06
C GLY A 29 9.79 -5.92 10.34
N ASP A 30 9.47 -6.30 11.58
CA ASP A 30 9.38 -7.69 12.06
C ASP A 30 8.11 -8.42 11.58
N ASP A 31 7.07 -7.70 11.16
CA ASP A 31 5.79 -8.26 10.72
C ASP A 31 5.20 -7.51 9.49
N VAL A 32 4.03 -7.93 9.05
CA VAL A 32 3.21 -7.28 8.03
C VAL A 32 2.67 -5.97 8.58
N PHE A 33 3.13 -4.87 8.00
CA PHE A 33 2.60 -3.53 8.28
C PHE A 33 1.48 -3.17 7.30
N PHE A 34 0.40 -2.57 7.79
CA PHE A 34 -0.75 -2.15 6.99
C PHE A 34 -0.83 -0.63 6.93
N ALA A 35 -1.11 -0.07 5.77
CA ALA A 35 -1.31 1.38 5.67
C ALA A 35 -2.32 1.72 4.57
N ASP A 36 -2.97 2.86 4.74
CA ASP A 36 -3.67 3.49 3.63
C ASP A 36 -2.66 4.01 2.60
N ALA A 37 -3.05 4.00 1.33
CA ALA A 37 -2.22 4.43 0.22
C ALA A 37 -1.79 5.90 0.31
N SER A 38 -2.53 6.76 1.01
CA SER A 38 -2.11 8.14 1.29
C SER A 38 -0.80 8.22 2.08
N PHE A 39 -0.41 7.15 2.78
CA PHE A 39 0.87 7.06 3.49
C PHE A 39 1.97 6.34 2.69
N ALA A 40 1.76 6.02 1.41
CA ALA A 40 2.74 5.31 0.59
C ALA A 40 4.10 6.05 0.51
N GLU A 41 4.09 7.38 0.55
CA GLU A 41 5.32 8.19 0.56
C GLU A 41 6.05 8.21 1.90
N LYS A 42 5.32 8.00 3.01
CA LYS A 42 5.89 7.87 4.35
C LYS A 42 6.53 6.51 4.55
N ALA A 43 6.02 5.48 3.88
CA ALA A 43 6.53 4.13 3.99
C ALA A 43 7.98 4.01 3.49
N GLY A 44 8.81 3.35 4.28
CA GLY A 44 10.15 2.92 3.87
C GLY A 44 10.11 1.72 2.92
N SER A 45 11.28 1.35 2.38
CA SER A 45 11.37 0.18 1.50
C SER A 45 11.16 -1.13 2.25
N ARG A 46 10.48 -2.09 1.62
CA ARG A 46 10.22 -3.44 2.13
C ARG A 46 10.55 -4.48 1.05
N PRO A 47 11.00 -5.70 1.43
CA PRO A 47 11.25 -6.76 0.45
C PRO A 47 10.04 -7.04 -0.43
N VAL A 48 8.84 -7.04 0.16
CA VAL A 48 7.58 -7.24 -0.53
C VAL A 48 6.62 -6.12 -0.17
N VAL A 49 5.99 -5.53 -1.20
CA VAL A 49 4.85 -4.62 -1.03
C VAL A 49 3.65 -5.23 -1.71
N VAL A 50 2.53 -5.27 -0.99
CA VAL A 50 1.23 -5.70 -1.52
C VAL A 50 0.34 -4.47 -1.58
N VAL A 51 -0.28 -4.20 -2.71
CA VAL A 51 -1.28 -3.14 -2.89
C VAL A 51 -2.63 -3.77 -3.22
N ALA A 52 -3.61 -3.59 -2.35
CA ALA A 52 -5.00 -3.89 -2.63
C ALA A 52 -5.66 -2.65 -3.23
N VAL A 53 -6.04 -2.73 -4.51
CA VAL A 53 -6.80 -1.70 -5.20
C VAL A 53 -8.28 -1.93 -4.91
N ASN A 54 -8.75 -1.38 -3.79
CA ASN A 54 -10.06 -1.64 -3.21
C ASN A 54 -11.02 -0.44 -3.23
N ASP A 55 -10.67 0.62 -3.96
CA ASP A 55 -11.54 1.76 -4.19
C ASP A 55 -12.09 1.77 -5.63
N ALA A 56 -13.16 2.54 -5.84
CA ALA A 56 -13.77 2.70 -7.15
C ALA A 56 -13.03 3.74 -8.03
N ASP A 57 -12.12 4.53 -7.45
CA ASP A 57 -11.39 5.61 -8.12
C ASP A 57 -10.02 5.13 -8.67
N ARG A 58 -10.00 4.94 -9.99
CA ARG A 58 -8.78 4.56 -10.73
C ARG A 58 -7.59 5.51 -10.47
N THR A 59 -7.84 6.75 -10.01
CA THR A 59 -6.83 7.75 -9.69
C THR A 59 -5.98 7.39 -8.46
N ALA A 60 -6.55 6.71 -7.45
CA ALA A 60 -5.79 6.29 -6.28
C ALA A 60 -4.76 5.22 -6.66
N ALA A 61 -5.16 4.22 -7.45
CA ALA A 61 -4.24 3.22 -8.00
C ALA A 61 -3.12 3.84 -8.85
N ALA A 62 -3.46 4.75 -9.77
CA ALA A 62 -2.48 5.42 -10.64
C ALA A 62 -1.41 6.20 -9.87
N ARG A 63 -1.77 6.81 -8.74
CA ARG A 63 -0.81 7.50 -7.86
C ARG A 63 -0.01 6.55 -6.97
N THR A 64 -0.64 5.47 -6.50
CA THR A 64 -0.04 4.58 -5.49
C THR A 64 0.93 3.58 -6.08
N LEU A 65 0.60 2.98 -7.23
CA LEU A 65 1.40 1.88 -7.78
C LEU A 65 2.84 2.25 -8.14
N PRO A 66 3.14 3.45 -8.69
CA PRO A 66 4.52 3.88 -8.88
C PRO A 66 5.30 3.98 -7.58
N VAL A 67 4.73 4.62 -6.55
CA VAL A 67 5.37 4.76 -5.24
C VAL A 67 5.57 3.40 -4.58
N ALA A 68 4.55 2.53 -4.60
CA ALA A 68 4.62 1.18 -4.06
C ALA A 68 5.69 0.32 -4.75
N ARG A 69 5.90 0.52 -6.05
CA ARG A 69 6.99 -0.12 -6.80
C ARG A 69 8.36 0.34 -6.30
N ASP A 70 8.55 1.63 -6.02
CA ASP A 70 9.80 2.15 -5.49
C ASP A 70 10.06 1.69 -4.04
N ARG A 71 8.99 1.44 -3.25
CA ARG A 71 9.12 0.83 -1.91
C ARG A 71 9.39 -0.67 -1.96
N ALA A 72 9.06 -1.37 -3.05
CA ALA A 72 9.24 -2.81 -3.18
C ALA A 72 10.67 -3.17 -3.61
N ALA A 73 11.49 -3.66 -2.67
CA ALA A 73 12.88 -4.00 -2.95
C ALA A 73 13.06 -5.28 -3.77
N ALA A 74 12.11 -6.23 -3.69
CA ALA A 74 12.17 -7.47 -4.46
C ALA A 74 10.87 -7.80 -5.22
N LEU A 75 9.70 -7.56 -4.62
CA LEU A 75 8.42 -7.92 -5.22
C LEU A 75 7.31 -6.92 -4.92
N LEU A 76 6.63 -6.47 -5.97
CA LEU A 76 5.35 -5.78 -5.89
C LEU A 76 4.23 -6.76 -6.28
N ILE A 77 3.25 -6.92 -5.41
CA ILE A 77 2.01 -7.67 -5.68
C ILE A 77 0.86 -6.67 -5.71
N VAL A 78 0.02 -6.74 -6.73
CA VAL A 78 -1.16 -5.86 -6.87
C VAL A 78 -2.41 -6.71 -7.00
N CYS A 79 -3.38 -6.49 -6.12
CA CYS A 79 -4.65 -7.23 -6.06
C CYS A 79 -5.80 -6.26 -6.39
N GLY A 80 -6.63 -6.58 -7.39
CA GLY A 80 -7.76 -5.73 -7.79
C GLY A 80 -8.19 -5.99 -9.23
N ASP A 81 -8.97 -5.08 -9.81
CA ASP A 81 -9.41 -5.14 -11.20
C ASP A 81 -8.21 -5.06 -12.17
N PRO A 82 -7.97 -6.09 -13.02
CA PRO A 82 -6.82 -6.13 -13.92
C PRO A 82 -6.77 -4.95 -14.90
N GLN A 83 -7.93 -4.47 -15.37
CA GLN A 83 -7.97 -3.33 -16.30
C GLN A 83 -7.50 -2.04 -15.62
N THR A 84 -7.93 -1.81 -14.37
CA THR A 84 -7.45 -0.68 -13.55
C THR A 84 -5.96 -0.76 -13.31
N ILE A 85 -5.46 -1.93 -12.93
CA ILE A 85 -4.04 -2.15 -12.62
C ILE A 85 -3.17 -1.95 -13.88
N ASN A 86 -3.54 -2.58 -14.99
CA ASN A 86 -2.76 -2.51 -16.23
C ASN A 86 -2.70 -1.07 -16.77
N SER A 87 -3.83 -0.35 -16.73
CA SER A 87 -3.89 1.06 -17.10
C SER A 87 -2.98 1.93 -16.20
N ALA A 88 -3.03 1.72 -14.88
CA ALA A 88 -2.21 2.46 -13.92
C ALA A 88 -0.71 2.16 -14.04
N LEU A 89 -0.33 0.94 -14.45
CA LEU A 89 1.06 0.53 -14.67
C LEU A 89 1.57 0.88 -16.08
N GLY A 90 0.74 1.45 -16.95
CA GLY A 90 1.10 1.70 -18.35
C GLY A 90 1.36 0.41 -19.14
N ALA A 91 0.88 -0.74 -18.64
CA ALA A 91 0.90 -1.99 -19.37
C ALA A 91 -0.21 -1.92 -20.42
N GLY A 92 0.17 -1.61 -21.67
CA GLY A 92 -0.77 -1.48 -22.78
C GLY A 92 -1.69 -2.70 -22.88
N VAL A 93 -2.99 -2.42 -22.98
CA VAL A 93 -4.04 -3.37 -23.39
C VAL A 93 -4.42 -3.12 -24.83
#